data_AF-A0A9W9DKQ1-F1
#
_entry.id   AF-A0A9W9DKQ1-F1
#
_cell.length_a   1.000
_cell.length_b   1.000
_cell.length_c   1.000
_cell.angle_alpha   90.00
_cell.angle_beta   90.00
_cell.angle_gamma   90.00
#
_symmetry.space_group_name_H-M   'P 1'
#
loop_
_entity.id
_entity.type
_entity.pdbx_description
1 polymer ?
#
loop_
_entity_poly.entity_id
_entity_poly.type
_entity_poly.pdbx_seq_one_letter_code
_entity_poly.pdbx_strand_id
1 'polypeptide(L)'
;MNANSYQRAHQEQKDQVPTAYRSLDNSAQERDGSKIDWKEGRIGKAEQSVSTSKLEAALKKMSKQAAQYEFQMKELESQLSQNLSNFRAIDSLFKEASTGIKRNSKRADRALHSQIPAIESSLEESVDTLSELAQTLPKIRTQVKDIRIVYDSGREKARKLVMDLTWLNTSFHERWRRTIFTPTAPVSGQWKTFMRFLFAISFFLCCTVVWIGLAGAYRAYRHKLVWGERLMS
;
A
#
# COMPACT_ATOMS: atom_id res chain seq x y z
N MET A 1 28.78 -15.15 -7.85
CA MET A 1 29.33 -13.81 -8.18
C MET A 1 30.63 -13.65 -7.40
N ASN A 2 31.72 -13.35 -8.11
CA ASN A 2 33.08 -13.78 -7.76
C ASN A 2 33.84 -12.68 -6.99
N ALA A 3 34.24 -12.96 -5.75
CA ALA A 3 34.93 -12.04 -4.84
C ALA A 3 36.31 -11.57 -5.34
N ASN A 4 36.87 -12.23 -6.36
CA ASN A 4 38.14 -11.87 -7.00
C ASN A 4 38.07 -10.64 -7.93
N SER A 5 36.87 -10.13 -8.23
CA SER A 5 36.72 -8.95 -9.11
C SER A 5 37.04 -7.62 -8.40
N TYR A 6 36.77 -7.53 -7.10
CA TYR A 6 37.01 -6.31 -6.32
C TYR A 6 38.48 -6.11 -5.95
N GLN A 7 39.26 -7.19 -5.78
CA GLN A 7 40.69 -7.08 -5.50
C GLN A 7 41.52 -6.73 -6.74
N ARG A 8 41.08 -7.11 -7.94
CA ARG A 8 41.80 -6.79 -9.19
C ARG A 8 41.68 -5.30 -9.55
N ALA A 9 40.53 -4.67 -9.27
CA ALA A 9 40.32 -3.23 -9.48
C ALA A 9 41.17 -2.34 -8.55
N HIS A 10 41.47 -2.79 -7.33
CA HIS A 10 42.33 -2.05 -6.41
C HIS A 10 43.84 -2.23 -6.68
N GLN A 11 44.23 -3.29 -7.39
CA GLN A 11 45.64 -3.54 -7.75
C GLN A 11 46.03 -2.76 -9.02
N GLU A 12 45.15 -2.67 -10.03
CA GLU A 12 45.43 -1.89 -11.26
C GLU A 12 45.46 -0.37 -11.01
N GLN A 13 44.85 0.12 -9.93
CA GLN A 13 44.88 1.54 -9.58
C GLN A 13 46.15 1.99 -8.81
N LYS A 14 47.06 1.05 -8.49
CA LYS A 14 48.37 1.39 -7.91
C LYS A 14 49.48 1.58 -8.97
N ASP A 15 49.28 1.14 -10.20
CA ASP A 15 50.31 1.19 -11.25
C ASP A 15 50.11 2.34 -12.26
N GLN A 16 49.11 3.20 -12.09
CA GLN A 16 48.96 4.44 -12.87
C GLN A 16 49.23 5.68 -12.01
N VAL A 17 50.52 5.83 -11.70
CA VAL A 17 51.09 7.12 -11.30
C VAL A 17 51.10 8.02 -12.55
N PRO A 18 50.47 9.21 -12.53
CA PRO A 18 50.55 10.14 -13.65
C PRO A 18 52.01 10.56 -13.84
N THR A 19 52.59 10.14 -14.96
CA THR A 19 53.98 10.39 -15.37
C THR A 19 54.15 11.85 -15.85
N ALA A 20 53.68 12.82 -15.08
CA ALA A 20 53.66 14.24 -15.45
C ALA A 20 54.67 15.11 -14.66
N TYR A 21 55.45 14.53 -13.73
CA TYR A 21 56.40 15.28 -12.90
C TYR A 21 57.88 15.05 -13.25
N ARG A 22 58.19 14.52 -14.44
CA ARG A 22 59.59 14.24 -14.85
C ARG A 22 60.18 15.21 -15.87
N SER A 23 59.52 16.32 -16.18
CA SER A 23 59.91 17.20 -17.29
C SER A 23 60.39 18.60 -16.89
N LEU A 24 60.72 18.85 -15.62
CA LEU A 24 61.22 20.15 -15.17
C LEU A 24 62.65 20.13 -14.55
N ASP A 25 63.32 18.99 -14.54
CA ASP A 25 64.72 18.89 -14.05
C ASP A 25 65.78 18.84 -15.17
N ASN A 26 65.38 18.77 -16.44
CA ASN A 26 66.31 18.58 -17.56
C ASN A 26 66.74 19.88 -18.27
N SER A 27 66.37 21.06 -17.78
CA SER A 27 66.75 22.36 -18.37
C SER A 27 67.83 23.13 -17.60
N ALA A 28 68.39 22.54 -16.53
CA ALA A 28 69.45 23.17 -15.73
C ALA A 28 70.84 22.56 -15.94
N GLN A 29 70.99 21.53 -16.78
CA GLN A 29 72.22 20.73 -16.87
C GLN A 29 72.66 20.49 -18.31
N GLU A 30 72.88 21.57 -19.06
CA GLU A 30 73.70 21.53 -20.28
C GLU A 30 74.25 22.93 -20.63
N ARG A 31 75.31 23.33 -19.92
CA ARG A 31 76.38 24.17 -20.49
C ARG A 31 77.72 23.67 -20.02
N ASP A 32 78.16 22.68 -20.78
CA ASP A 32 79.53 22.24 -21.00
C ASP A 32 80.56 23.38 -21.05
N GLY A 33 81.58 23.24 -20.21
CA GLY A 33 82.99 23.41 -20.55
C GLY A 33 83.40 24.45 -21.59
N SER A 34 83.40 25.73 -21.24
CA SER A 34 84.30 26.69 -21.90
C SER A 34 85.32 27.22 -20.89
N LYS A 35 86.47 26.56 -20.90
CA LYS A 35 87.74 26.94 -20.24
C LYS A 35 88.03 28.43 -20.46
N ILE A 36 87.85 29.25 -19.42
CA ILE A 36 88.26 30.65 -19.41
C ILE A 36 89.77 30.68 -19.10
N ASP A 37 90.57 30.79 -20.16
CA ASP A 37 92.00 31.09 -20.12
C ASP A 37 92.18 32.56 -19.73
N TRP A 38 92.61 32.82 -18.50
CA TRP A 38 93.01 34.16 -18.07
C TRP A 38 94.40 34.47 -18.66
N LYS A 39 94.42 34.95 -19.90
CA LYS A 39 95.61 35.63 -20.44
C LYS A 39 95.51 37.13 -20.21
N GLU A 40 96.27 37.55 -19.21
CA GLU A 40 96.92 38.85 -19.06
C GLU A 40 97.40 39.37 -20.43
N GLY A 41 96.81 40.46 -20.90
CA GLY A 41 97.14 41.11 -22.16
C GLY A 41 96.90 42.60 -22.07
N ARG A 42 97.83 43.33 -21.45
CA ARG A 42 97.83 44.79 -21.42
C ARG A 42 98.05 45.38 -22.82
N ILE A 43 97.11 46.26 -23.17
CA ILE A 43 97.30 47.58 -23.80
C ILE A 43 97.83 47.59 -25.25
N GLY A 44 96.94 47.97 -26.16
CA GLY A 44 97.31 48.45 -27.49
C GLY A 44 96.12 48.92 -28.31
N LYS A 45 95.78 50.21 -28.17
CA LYS A 45 95.10 51.09 -29.16
C LYS A 45 94.18 50.42 -30.20
N ALA A 46 92.86 50.52 -29.96
CA ALA A 46 91.91 50.88 -30.99
C ALA A 46 90.67 51.48 -30.33
N GLU A 47 90.66 52.81 -30.22
CA GLU A 47 89.44 53.60 -30.10
C GLU A 47 88.61 53.38 -31.36
N GLN A 48 87.89 52.26 -31.44
CA GLN A 48 86.65 52.21 -32.19
C GLN A 48 85.59 52.69 -31.23
N SER A 49 85.32 53.99 -31.27
CA SER A 49 84.12 54.59 -30.68
C SER A 49 82.92 53.74 -31.10
N VAL A 50 82.42 52.90 -30.20
CA VAL A 50 81.10 52.30 -30.36
C VAL A 50 80.18 53.50 -30.48
N SER A 51 79.65 53.75 -31.68
CA SER A 51 78.78 54.91 -31.87
C SER A 51 77.65 54.77 -30.86
N THR A 52 77.48 55.79 -30.03
CA THR A 52 76.47 55.83 -28.96
C THR A 52 75.09 55.43 -29.51
N SER A 53 74.83 55.72 -30.78
CA SER A 53 73.66 55.30 -31.56
C SER A 53 73.45 53.78 -31.71
N LYS A 54 74.50 52.96 -31.89
CA LYS A 54 74.38 51.49 -32.01
C LYS A 54 74.13 50.83 -30.66
N LEU A 55 74.76 51.36 -29.61
CA LEU A 55 74.53 50.93 -28.22
C LEU A 55 73.12 51.32 -27.79
N GLU A 56 72.67 52.53 -28.10
CA GLU A 56 71.31 53.00 -27.85
C GLU A 56 70.28 52.15 -28.60
N ALA A 57 70.53 51.80 -29.88
CA ALA A 57 69.66 50.91 -30.64
C ALA A 57 69.60 49.48 -30.07
N ALA A 58 70.74 48.94 -29.62
CA ALA A 58 70.81 47.63 -28.96
C ALA A 58 70.08 47.64 -27.62
N LEU A 59 70.26 48.69 -26.82
CA LEU A 59 69.61 48.86 -25.51
C LEU A 59 68.10 49.05 -25.67
N LYS A 60 67.66 49.78 -26.70
CA LYS A 60 66.24 49.94 -27.05
C LYS A 60 65.62 48.62 -27.53
N LYS A 61 66.37 47.82 -28.29
CA LYS A 61 65.95 46.47 -28.72
C LYS A 61 65.88 45.51 -27.54
N MET A 62 66.89 45.49 -26.67
CA MET A 62 66.91 44.67 -25.45
C MET A 62 65.82 45.10 -24.47
N SER A 63 65.58 46.40 -24.29
CA SER A 63 64.46 46.94 -23.49
C SER A 63 63.11 46.47 -24.04
N LYS A 64 62.89 46.55 -25.36
CA LYS A 64 61.66 46.06 -25.98
C LYS A 64 61.49 44.55 -25.79
N GLN A 65 62.58 43.79 -25.90
CA GLN A 65 62.58 42.34 -25.71
C GLN A 65 62.33 41.98 -24.24
N ALA A 66 62.93 42.71 -23.29
CA ALA A 66 62.69 42.56 -21.86
C ALA A 66 61.23 42.87 -21.50
N ALA A 67 60.64 43.93 -22.07
CA ALA A 67 59.23 44.24 -21.86
C ALA A 67 58.29 43.16 -22.43
N GLN A 68 58.65 42.54 -23.57
CA GLN A 68 57.89 41.41 -24.13
C GLN A 68 57.96 40.17 -23.23
N TYR A 69 59.14 39.85 -22.70
CA TYR A 69 59.29 38.75 -21.73
C TYR A 69 58.55 39.04 -20.43
N GLU A 70 58.56 40.28 -19.93
CA GLU A 70 57.79 40.66 -18.74
C GLU A 70 56.28 40.45 -18.98
N PHE A 71 55.78 40.81 -20.16
CA PHE A 71 54.37 40.60 -20.50
C PHE A 71 54.01 39.11 -20.59
N GLN A 72 54.84 38.30 -21.26
CA GLN A 72 54.63 36.86 -21.35
C GLN A 72 54.71 36.19 -19.97
N MET A 73 55.60 36.66 -19.10
CA MET A 73 55.76 36.14 -17.75
C MET A 73 54.55 36.48 -16.87
N LYS A 74 54.00 37.69 -16.98
CA LYS A 74 52.75 38.07 -16.30
C LYS A 74 51.54 37.27 -16.78
N GLU A 75 51.45 36.99 -18.08
CA GLU A 75 50.39 36.15 -18.64
C GLU A 75 50.48 34.71 -18.11
N LEU A 76 51.68 34.13 -18.09
CA LEU A 76 51.89 32.79 -17.51
C LEU A 76 51.60 32.76 -16.01
N GLU A 77 51.96 33.80 -15.27
CA GLU A 77 51.63 33.93 -13.84
C GLU A 77 50.10 34.00 -13.63
N SER A 78 49.40 34.75 -14.48
CA SER A 78 47.93 34.83 -14.44
C SER A 78 47.28 33.47 -14.72
N GLN A 79 47.71 32.78 -15.76
CA GLN A 79 47.21 31.44 -16.10
C GLN A 79 47.51 30.42 -15.01
N LEU A 80 48.72 30.47 -14.41
CA LEU A 80 49.09 29.60 -13.30
C LEU A 80 48.21 29.86 -12.07
N SER A 81 47.98 31.12 -11.73
CA SER A 81 47.10 31.53 -10.63
C SER A 81 45.66 31.03 -10.84
N GLN A 82 45.13 31.18 -12.06
CA GLN A 82 43.81 30.68 -12.42
C GLN A 82 43.74 29.15 -12.35
N ASN A 83 44.76 28.45 -12.85
CA ASN A 83 44.82 26.99 -12.79
C ASN A 83 44.96 26.47 -11.37
N LEU A 84 45.74 27.13 -10.50
CA LEU A 84 45.83 26.79 -9.08
C LEU A 84 44.51 27.01 -8.35
N SER A 85 43.79 28.09 -8.69
CA SER A 85 42.44 28.36 -8.17
C SER A 85 41.45 27.26 -8.60
N ASN A 86 41.45 26.90 -9.89
CA ASN A 86 40.62 25.81 -10.41
C ASN A 86 40.97 24.47 -9.75
N PHE A 87 42.26 24.16 -9.59
CA PHE A 87 42.70 22.94 -8.91
C PHE A 87 42.22 22.90 -7.46
N ARG A 88 42.28 24.03 -6.75
CA ARG A 88 41.78 24.14 -5.38
C ARG A 88 40.26 23.94 -5.30
N ALA A 89 39.51 24.43 -6.28
CA ALA A 89 38.07 24.21 -6.37
C ALA A 89 37.74 22.73 -6.67
N ILE A 90 38.53 22.07 -7.52
CA ILE A 90 38.35 20.63 -7.79
C ILE A 90 38.69 19.80 -6.54
N ASP A 91 39.77 20.14 -5.83
CA ASP A 91 40.16 19.44 -4.60
C ASP A 91 39.08 19.56 -3.51
N SER A 92 38.46 20.73 -3.36
CA SER A 92 37.36 20.91 -2.41
C SER A 92 36.14 20.06 -2.78
N LEU A 93 35.75 20.02 -4.06
CA LEU A 93 34.66 19.17 -4.55
C LEU A 93 34.96 17.69 -4.37
N PHE A 94 36.20 17.26 -4.65
CA PHE A 94 36.62 15.87 -4.46
C PHE A 94 36.56 15.47 -2.99
N LYS A 95 37.02 16.35 -2.10
CA LYS A 95 36.95 16.14 -0.65
C LYS A 95 35.50 16.04 -0.18
N GLU A 96 34.63 16.93 -0.66
CA GLU A 96 33.20 16.88 -0.35
C GLU A 96 32.57 15.57 -0.83
N ALA A 97 32.77 15.20 -2.10
CA ALA A 97 32.25 13.97 -2.67
C ALA A 97 32.74 12.73 -1.91
N SER A 98 34.03 12.66 -1.59
CA SER A 98 34.62 11.56 -0.81
C SER A 98 34.00 11.46 0.59
N THR A 99 33.83 12.58 1.28
CA THR A 99 33.16 12.60 2.59
C THR A 99 31.68 12.20 2.48
N GLY A 100 30.99 12.63 1.42
CA GLY A 100 29.62 12.25 1.10
C GLY A 100 29.48 10.75 0.89
N ILE A 101 30.34 10.15 0.06
CA ILE A 101 30.37 8.71 -0.22
C ILE A 101 30.65 7.94 1.08
N LYS A 102 31.66 8.33 1.86
CA LYS A 102 31.99 7.66 3.13
C LYS A 102 30.82 7.70 4.12
N ARG A 103 30.13 8.84 4.21
CA ARG A 103 28.97 9.00 5.08
C ARG A 103 27.77 8.17 4.59
N ASN A 104 27.54 8.13 3.29
CA ASN A 104 26.46 7.36 2.70
C ASN A 104 26.70 5.85 2.83
N SER A 105 27.92 5.39 2.53
CA SER A 105 28.35 4.00 2.75
C SER A 105 28.12 3.58 4.20
N LYS A 106 28.54 4.39 5.19
CA LYS A 106 28.27 4.10 6.62
C LYS A 106 26.79 4.13 6.99
N ARG A 107 25.95 4.89 6.29
CA ARG A 107 24.49 4.86 6.49
C ARG A 107 23.87 3.61 5.89
N ALA A 108 24.27 3.26 4.67
CA ALA A 108 23.84 2.03 3.99
C ALA A 108 24.24 0.79 4.80
N ASP A 109 25.47 0.74 5.32
CA ASP A 109 25.92 -0.33 6.21
C ASP A 109 25.08 -0.44 7.46
N ARG A 110 24.78 0.68 8.12
CA ARG A 110 23.90 0.68 9.30
C ARG A 110 22.49 0.22 8.95
N ALA A 111 21.92 0.68 7.84
CA ALA A 111 20.61 0.24 7.40
C ALA A 111 20.60 -1.27 7.09
N LEU A 112 21.65 -1.78 6.45
CA LEU A 112 21.81 -3.20 6.16
C LEU A 112 21.88 -4.04 7.43
N HIS A 113 22.62 -3.59 8.45
CA HIS A 113 22.81 -4.36 9.68
C HIS A 113 21.71 -4.15 10.73
N SER A 114 20.94 -3.05 10.67
CA SER A 114 19.91 -2.76 11.69
C SER A 114 18.50 -2.74 11.14
N GLN A 115 18.27 -2.09 10.00
CA GLN A 115 16.92 -1.90 9.47
C GLN A 115 16.44 -3.14 8.72
N ILE A 116 17.29 -3.77 7.91
CA ILE A 116 16.91 -4.97 7.16
C ILE A 116 16.51 -6.12 8.10
N PRO A 117 17.28 -6.47 9.15
CA PRO A 117 16.90 -7.55 10.05
C PRO A 117 15.62 -7.23 10.84
N ALA A 118 15.40 -5.97 11.21
CA ALA A 118 14.16 -5.56 11.90
C ALA A 118 12.93 -5.68 10.99
N ILE A 119 13.07 -5.36 9.69
CA ILE A 119 12.01 -5.55 8.71
C ILE A 119 11.77 -7.04 8.47
N GLU A 120 12.83 -7.84 8.37
CA GLU A 120 12.75 -9.29 8.21
C GLU A 120 12.01 -9.93 9.39
N SER A 121 12.36 -9.58 10.64
CA SER A 121 11.67 -10.10 11.82
C SER A 121 10.20 -9.67 11.89
N SER A 122 9.89 -8.42 11.51
CA SER A 122 8.50 -7.94 11.47
C SER A 122 7.68 -8.65 10.40
N LEU A 123 8.29 -8.99 9.26
CA LEU A 123 7.66 -9.76 8.21
C LEU A 123 7.41 -11.21 8.65
N GLU A 124 8.37 -11.82 9.34
CA GLU A 124 8.23 -13.16 9.92
C GLU A 124 7.07 -13.21 10.94
N GLU A 125 6.99 -12.25 11.87
CA GLU A 125 5.87 -12.12 12.81
C GLU A 125 4.52 -11.94 12.08
N SER A 126 4.51 -11.16 11.00
CA SER A 126 3.30 -10.97 10.18
C SER A 126 2.88 -12.26 9.47
N VAL A 127 3.83 -13.08 9.02
CA VAL A 127 3.55 -14.39 8.41
C VAL A 127 2.99 -15.36 9.45
N ASP A 128 3.54 -15.37 10.65
CA ASP A 128 3.05 -16.22 11.74
C ASP A 128 1.63 -15.85 12.16
N THR A 129 1.34 -14.56 12.34
CA THR A 129 -0.02 -14.09 12.65
C THR A 129 -1.02 -14.41 11.55
N LEU A 130 -0.63 -14.30 10.28
CA LEU A 130 -1.47 -14.72 9.15
C LEU A 130 -1.70 -16.24 9.13
N SER A 131 -0.69 -17.03 9.47
CA SER A 131 -0.79 -18.48 9.59
C SER A 131 -1.76 -18.88 10.72
N GLU A 132 -1.66 -18.24 11.89
CA GLU A 132 -2.58 -18.43 12.99
C GLU A 132 -4.01 -18.04 12.60
N LEU A 133 -4.17 -16.91 11.90
CA LEU A 133 -5.48 -16.47 11.43
C LEU A 133 -6.08 -17.45 10.42
N ALA A 134 -5.27 -17.98 9.50
CA ALA A 134 -5.69 -19.01 8.54
C ALA A 134 -6.14 -20.31 9.24
N GLN A 135 -5.53 -20.67 10.37
CA GLN A 135 -5.93 -21.83 11.17
C GLN A 135 -7.17 -21.58 12.04
N THR A 136 -7.38 -20.36 12.54
CA THR A 136 -8.50 -20.02 13.44
C THR A 136 -9.78 -19.71 12.69
N LEU A 137 -9.71 -19.10 11.51
CA LEU A 137 -10.87 -18.77 10.68
C LEU A 137 -11.81 -19.96 10.39
N PRO A 138 -11.32 -21.16 9.99
CA PRO A 138 -12.20 -22.31 9.78
C PRO A 138 -12.87 -22.77 11.08
N LYS A 139 -12.18 -22.70 12.23
CA LYS A 139 -12.75 -23.04 13.54
C LYS A 139 -13.91 -22.09 13.91
N ILE A 140 -13.71 -20.79 13.68
CA ILE A 140 -14.77 -19.79 13.89
C ILE A 140 -15.94 -20.04 12.93
N ARG A 141 -15.66 -20.36 11.67
CA ARG A 141 -16.71 -20.67 10.68
C ARG A 141 -17.54 -21.88 11.09
N THR A 142 -16.91 -22.93 11.62
CA THR A 142 -17.66 -24.10 12.15
C THR A 142 -18.48 -23.72 13.37
N GLN A 143 -17.93 -22.96 14.32
CA GLN A 143 -18.67 -22.49 15.49
C GLN A 143 -19.89 -21.64 15.12
N VAL A 144 -19.75 -20.72 14.16
CA VAL A 144 -20.87 -19.90 13.67
C VAL A 144 -21.92 -20.75 12.97
N LYS A 145 -21.51 -21.79 12.22
CA LYS A 145 -22.43 -22.75 11.61
C LYS A 145 -23.24 -23.49 12.68
N ASP A 146 -22.60 -23.94 13.74
CA ASP A 146 -23.26 -24.65 14.84
C ASP A 146 -24.24 -23.74 15.59
N ILE A 147 -23.83 -22.50 15.90
CA ILE A 147 -24.71 -21.49 16.50
C ILE A 147 -25.92 -21.22 15.61
N ARG A 148 -25.73 -21.12 14.29
CA ARG A 148 -26.83 -20.93 13.34
C ARG A 148 -27.82 -22.08 13.39
N ILE A 149 -27.34 -23.33 13.43
CA ILE A 149 -28.21 -24.52 13.53
C ILE A 149 -29.05 -24.45 14.82
N VAL A 150 -28.42 -24.14 15.96
CA VAL A 150 -29.11 -24.01 17.24
C VAL A 150 -30.14 -22.86 17.19
N TYR A 151 -29.77 -21.71 16.65
CA TYR A 151 -30.65 -20.55 16.50
C TYR A 151 -31.87 -20.85 15.61
N ASP A 152 -31.66 -21.50 14.47
CA ASP A 152 -32.74 -21.88 13.56
C ASP A 152 -33.68 -22.91 14.21
N SER A 153 -33.14 -23.87 14.97
CA SER A 153 -33.96 -24.81 15.75
C SER A 153 -34.78 -24.11 16.84
N GLY A 154 -34.20 -23.11 17.51
CA GLY A 154 -34.87 -22.29 18.51
C GLY A 154 -35.99 -21.45 17.90
N ARG A 155 -35.74 -20.83 16.74
CA ARG A 155 -36.75 -20.10 15.94
C ARG A 155 -37.92 -20.99 15.56
N GLU A 156 -37.65 -22.21 15.11
CA GLU A 156 -38.69 -23.16 14.74
C GLU A 156 -39.55 -23.58 15.94
N LYS A 157 -38.91 -23.84 17.09
CA LYS A 157 -39.63 -24.11 18.35
C LYS A 157 -40.48 -22.92 18.78
N ALA A 158 -39.94 -21.70 18.71
CA ALA A 158 -40.69 -20.49 19.04
C ALA A 158 -41.89 -20.28 18.11
N ARG A 159 -41.74 -20.55 16.80
CA ARG A 159 -42.88 -20.51 15.86
C ARG A 159 -43.96 -21.51 16.21
N LYS A 160 -43.59 -22.75 16.54
CA LYS A 160 -44.55 -23.77 16.99
C LYS A 160 -45.27 -23.34 18.25
N LEU A 161 -44.53 -22.84 19.24
CA LEU A 161 -45.11 -22.32 20.48
C LEU A 161 -46.03 -21.12 20.24
N VAL A 162 -45.66 -20.18 19.39
CA VAL A 162 -46.52 -19.04 19.02
C VAL A 162 -47.78 -19.54 18.30
N MET A 163 -47.65 -20.53 17.40
CA MET A 163 -48.80 -21.13 16.73
C MET A 163 -49.72 -21.85 17.73
N ASP A 164 -49.15 -22.57 18.69
CA ASP A 164 -49.90 -23.25 19.75
C ASP A 164 -50.55 -22.23 20.69
N LEU A 165 -49.85 -21.16 21.07
CA LEU A 165 -50.37 -20.12 21.96
C LEU A 165 -51.44 -19.29 21.27
N THR A 166 -51.25 -18.92 20.00
CA THR A 166 -52.28 -18.24 19.21
C THR A 166 -53.50 -19.12 19.05
N TRP A 167 -53.33 -20.42 18.79
CA TRP A 167 -54.43 -21.37 18.83
C TRP A 167 -55.12 -21.37 20.19
N LEU A 168 -54.38 -21.50 21.30
CA LEU A 168 -54.87 -21.47 22.68
C LEU A 168 -55.45 -20.12 23.13
N ASN A 169 -55.18 -19.03 22.43
CA ASN A 169 -55.75 -17.72 22.71
C ASN A 169 -56.99 -17.42 21.86
N THR A 170 -57.17 -18.10 20.72
CA THR A 170 -58.38 -17.92 19.88
C THR A 170 -59.64 -18.20 20.69
N SER A 171 -60.67 -17.36 20.55
CA SER A 171 -61.91 -17.51 21.32
C SER A 171 -62.58 -18.87 21.06
N PHE A 172 -63.30 -19.40 22.06
CA PHE A 172 -63.94 -20.73 21.97
C PHE A 172 -64.89 -20.86 20.76
N HIS A 173 -65.63 -19.78 20.45
CA HIS A 173 -66.53 -19.75 19.29
C HIS A 173 -65.80 -19.77 17.95
N GLU A 174 -64.66 -19.07 17.84
CA GLU A 174 -63.82 -19.09 16.64
C GLU A 174 -63.12 -20.45 16.46
N ARG A 175 -62.66 -21.07 17.56
CA ARG A 175 -62.13 -22.45 17.52
C ARG A 175 -63.18 -23.44 17.03
N TRP A 176 -64.41 -23.34 17.54
CA TRP A 176 -65.50 -24.23 17.15
C TRP A 176 -65.84 -24.07 15.66
N ARG A 177 -65.97 -22.82 15.18
CA ARG A 177 -66.23 -22.53 13.76
C ARG A 177 -65.09 -23.03 12.86
N ARG A 178 -63.83 -22.79 13.24
CA ARG A 178 -62.66 -23.20 12.46
C ARG A 178 -62.47 -24.72 12.44
N THR A 179 -62.84 -25.42 13.52
CA THR A 179 -62.80 -26.89 13.59
C THR A 179 -63.85 -27.56 12.69
N ILE A 180 -65.03 -26.95 12.54
CA ILE A 180 -66.09 -27.48 11.67
C ILE A 180 -65.72 -27.28 10.20
N PHE A 181 -65.26 -26.08 9.83
CA PHE A 181 -65.09 -25.68 8.42
C PHE A 181 -63.66 -25.82 7.86
N THR A 182 -62.61 -25.95 8.67
CA THR A 182 -61.22 -26.08 8.19
C THR A 182 -60.63 -27.46 8.53
N PRO A 183 -60.15 -28.24 7.54
CA PRO A 183 -59.67 -29.60 7.79
C PRO A 183 -58.31 -29.69 8.50
N THR A 184 -57.55 -28.60 8.57
CA THR A 184 -56.17 -28.52 9.09
C THR A 184 -56.09 -28.03 10.55
N ALA A 185 -57.12 -28.26 11.37
CA ALA A 185 -57.07 -27.93 12.79
C ALA A 185 -56.30 -29.03 13.57
N PRO A 186 -55.31 -28.68 14.42
CA PRO A 186 -54.50 -29.62 15.20
C PRO A 186 -55.26 -30.13 16.43
N VAL A 187 -56.38 -30.81 16.20
CA VAL A 187 -57.19 -31.46 17.24
C VAL A 187 -57.30 -32.94 16.91
N SER A 188 -57.44 -33.78 17.95
CA SER A 188 -57.60 -35.22 17.77
C SER A 188 -58.76 -35.50 16.80
N GLY A 189 -58.55 -36.42 15.85
CA GLY A 189 -59.54 -36.73 14.80
C GLY A 189 -60.91 -37.15 15.35
N GLN A 190 -60.93 -37.70 16.56
CA GLN A 190 -62.15 -38.08 17.28
C GLN A 190 -62.97 -36.84 17.69
N TRP A 191 -62.33 -35.79 18.21
CA TRP A 191 -63.02 -34.56 18.61
C TRP A 191 -63.60 -33.82 17.40
N LYS A 192 -62.88 -33.84 16.27
CA LYS A 192 -63.36 -33.29 14.99
C LYS A 192 -64.63 -33.99 14.48
N THR A 193 -64.67 -35.31 14.61
CA THR A 193 -65.83 -36.12 14.20
C THR A 193 -67.02 -35.89 15.12
N PHE A 194 -66.77 -35.85 16.44
CA PHE A 194 -67.78 -35.56 17.44
C PHE A 194 -68.43 -34.19 17.23
N MET A 195 -67.64 -33.14 17.00
CA MET A 195 -68.15 -31.79 16.76
C MET A 195 -68.98 -31.66 15.48
N ARG A 196 -68.57 -32.34 14.40
CA ARG A 196 -69.35 -32.39 13.14
C ARG A 196 -70.67 -33.15 13.32
N PHE A 197 -70.65 -34.23 14.10
CA PHE A 197 -71.85 -35.00 14.41
C PHE A 197 -72.84 -34.20 15.26
N LEU A 198 -72.36 -33.48 16.27
CA LEU A 198 -73.20 -32.60 17.11
C LEU A 198 -73.86 -31.49 16.28
N PHE A 199 -73.13 -30.91 15.32
CA PHE A 199 -73.69 -29.93 14.38
C PHE A 199 -74.73 -30.56 13.44
N ALA A 200 -74.48 -31.76 12.92
CA ALA A 200 -75.44 -32.46 12.07
C ALA A 200 -76.74 -32.78 12.83
N ILE A 201 -76.64 -33.21 14.09
CA ILE A 201 -77.81 -33.46 14.95
C ILE A 201 -78.58 -32.17 15.22
N SER A 202 -77.90 -31.07 15.55
CA SER A 202 -78.60 -29.80 15.82
C SER A 202 -79.30 -29.27 14.58
N PHE A 203 -78.68 -29.41 13.40
CA PHE A 203 -79.29 -29.05 12.12
C PHE A 203 -80.51 -29.92 11.82
N PHE A 204 -80.42 -31.23 12.07
CA PHE A 204 -81.54 -32.15 11.88
C PHE A 204 -82.71 -31.83 12.82
N LEU A 205 -82.41 -31.58 14.11
CA LEU A 205 -83.42 -31.15 15.08
C LEU A 205 -84.09 -29.84 14.65
N CYS A 206 -83.32 -28.84 14.20
CA CYS A 206 -83.87 -27.59 13.68
C CYS A 206 -84.77 -27.82 12.47
N CYS A 207 -84.34 -28.64 11.51
CA CYS A 207 -85.15 -29.02 10.35
C CYS A 207 -86.44 -29.72 10.77
N THR A 208 -86.40 -30.63 11.75
CA THR A 208 -87.61 -31.29 12.25
C THR A 208 -88.57 -30.32 12.93
N VAL A 209 -88.08 -29.37 13.73
CA VAL A 209 -88.93 -28.36 14.39
C VAL A 209 -89.55 -27.43 13.35
N VAL A 210 -88.77 -26.95 12.37
CA VAL A 210 -89.28 -26.13 11.28
C VAL A 210 -90.30 -26.92 10.46
N TRP A 211 -90.05 -28.19 10.16
CA TRP A 211 -90.98 -29.05 9.44
C TRP A 211 -92.29 -29.26 10.21
N ILE A 212 -92.22 -29.52 11.52
CA ILE A 212 -93.39 -29.66 12.39
C ILE A 212 -94.15 -28.34 12.48
N GLY A 213 -93.46 -27.22 12.61
CA GLY A 213 -94.05 -25.87 12.60
C GLY A 213 -94.72 -25.55 11.27
N LEU A 214 -94.08 -25.89 10.15
CA LEU A 214 -94.61 -25.69 8.80
C LEU A 214 -95.79 -26.63 8.53
N ALA A 215 -95.72 -27.89 8.94
CA ALA A 215 -96.82 -28.84 8.86
C ALA A 215 -97.99 -28.44 9.79
N GLY A 216 -97.69 -27.90 10.96
CA GLY A 216 -98.67 -27.34 11.90
C GLY A 216 -99.35 -26.10 11.34
N ALA A 217 -98.58 -25.16 10.77
CA ALA A 217 -99.09 -23.99 10.08
C ALA A 217 -99.89 -24.36 8.84
N TYR A 218 -99.41 -25.33 8.06
CA TYR A 218 -100.12 -25.87 6.89
C TYR A 218 -101.44 -26.55 7.31
N ARG A 219 -101.45 -27.29 8.42
CA ARG A 219 -102.67 -27.88 8.97
C ARG A 219 -103.63 -26.82 9.50
N ALA A 220 -103.14 -25.77 10.16
CA ALA A 220 -103.95 -24.66 10.63
C ALA A 220 -104.54 -23.86 9.46
N TYR A 221 -103.76 -23.62 8.40
CA TYR A 221 -104.20 -22.99 7.16
C TYR A 221 -105.30 -23.82 6.47
N ARG A 222 -105.15 -25.15 6.46
CA ARG A 222 -106.16 -26.05 5.86
C ARG A 222 -107.48 -26.11 6.64
N HIS A 223 -107.45 -25.89 7.96
CA HIS A 223 -108.65 -25.97 8.82
C HIS A 223 -109.27 -24.61 9.20
N LYS A 224 -108.66 -23.46 8.84
CA LYS A 224 -109.18 -22.11 9.12
C LYS A 224 -109.60 -21.33 7.86
N LEU A 225 -110.46 -21.93 7.04
CA LEU A 225 -111.30 -21.20 6.07
C LEU A 225 -112.77 -21.69 6.04
N VAL A 226 -113.22 -22.46 7.04
CA VAL A 226 -114.63 -22.93 7.14
C VAL A 226 -115.44 -22.22 8.24
N TRP A 227 -114.83 -21.32 9.03
CA TRP A 227 -115.54 -20.55 10.07
C TRP A 227 -116.02 -19.17 9.60
N GLY A 228 -116.25 -19.00 8.28
CA GLY A 228 -116.59 -17.72 7.67
C GLY A 228 -117.82 -17.68 6.77
N GLU A 229 -118.64 -18.74 6.67
CA GLU A 229 -119.92 -18.70 5.95
C GLU A 229 -120.97 -19.61 6.61
N ARG A 230 -121.54 -19.14 7.73
CA ARG A 230 -122.93 -19.45 8.12
C ARG A 230 -123.41 -18.53 9.23
N LEU A 231 -123.47 -17.23 8.92
CA LEU A 231 -124.31 -16.26 9.62
C LEU A 231 -124.95 -15.37 8.54
N MET A 232 -126.28 -15.44 8.44
CA MET A 232 -127.20 -14.74 7.51
C MET A 232 -127.19 -15.30 6.07
N SER A 233 -128.28 -15.85 5.51
CA SER A 233 -129.72 -15.67 5.72
C SER A 233 -130.48 -16.98 5.87
#